data_AF-A0A3D6CDG8-F1
#
_entry.id   AF-A0A3D6CDG8-F1
#
_cell.length_a   1.000
_cell.length_b   1.000
_cell.length_c   1.000
_cell.angle_alpha   90.00
_cell.angle_beta   90.00
_cell.angle_gamma   90.00
#
_symmetry.space_group_name_H-M   'P 1'
#
loop_
_entity.id
_entity.type
_entity.pdbx_description
1 polymer ?
#
loop_
_entity_poly.entity_id
_entity_poly.type
_entity_poly.pdbx_seq_one_letter_code
_entity_poly.pdbx_strand_id
1 'polypeptide(L)'
;MYIWLVIKGNLKQAGASLTHAGFALMLTGMIISSGNKEVISSSLVNGITLPASGKDPMTKQTDNPLENLTLIRQVPTRMSNYEVTYLKDSAGHEKGRKFYKLQFDRKEKGSAGISESFVLQPDVYMMKDNNMSSNPDTKTYLNRDIFTYISYALKDKNVEDTSTFQVTEMHIGDTAFYGNGQFVLNKVVRNPRNQRFQYQEDDAALMADITFISRDSMRYHALPLVEVDSFGLHHVDDTVYAQNLFVRFTGISDDQKVRIGVRETDQMIDFVTVKAYVFPYIVLVWFGIILMAAGFIVSLIRRSGMRGWQGALLLAGVTIALLYMFLFAN
;
A
#
# COMPACT_ATOMS: atom_id res chain seq x y z
N MET A 1 -18.41 -39.21 -13.20
CA MET A 1 -18.64 -40.65 -13.47
C MET A 1 -19.22 -41.39 -12.25
N TYR A 2 -18.58 -41.37 -11.07
CA TYR A 2 -19.07 -42.06 -9.84
C TYR A 2 -20.47 -41.62 -9.32
N ILE A 3 -20.75 -40.31 -9.27
CA ILE A 3 -22.03 -39.77 -8.75
C ILE A 3 -23.26 -40.25 -9.56
N TRP A 4 -23.10 -40.41 -10.87
CA TRP A 4 -24.19 -40.79 -11.76
C TRP A 4 -24.31 -42.31 -11.90
N LEU A 5 -23.18 -43.04 -11.94
CA LEU A 5 -23.17 -44.50 -12.12
C LEU A 5 -23.36 -45.30 -10.83
N VAL A 6 -22.81 -44.83 -9.70
CA VAL A 6 -22.81 -45.60 -8.44
C VAL A 6 -23.88 -45.08 -7.47
N ILE A 7 -24.02 -43.76 -7.37
CA ILE A 7 -24.96 -43.12 -6.42
C ILE A 7 -26.36 -42.91 -7.06
N LYS A 8 -26.54 -43.25 -8.35
CA LYS A 8 -27.80 -43.08 -9.11
C LYS A 8 -28.42 -41.68 -8.99
N GLY A 9 -27.59 -40.63 -8.89
CA GLY A 9 -28.06 -39.25 -8.74
C GLY A 9 -28.57 -38.87 -7.35
N ASN A 10 -28.42 -39.72 -6.32
CA ASN A 10 -28.81 -39.37 -4.96
C ASN A 10 -27.79 -38.42 -4.31
N LEU A 11 -27.96 -37.12 -4.57
CA LEU A 11 -27.13 -36.03 -4.05
C LEU A 11 -26.93 -36.08 -2.52
N LYS A 12 -27.85 -36.70 -1.77
CA LYS A 12 -27.74 -36.85 -0.30
C LYS A 12 -26.59 -37.78 0.12
N GLN A 13 -26.13 -38.67 -0.76
CA GLN A 13 -25.03 -39.59 -0.47
C GLN A 13 -23.69 -39.16 -1.09
N ALA A 14 -23.69 -38.07 -1.87
CA ALA A 14 -22.52 -37.61 -2.61
C ALA A 14 -21.52 -36.77 -1.77
N GLY A 15 -21.83 -36.47 -0.50
CA GLY A 15 -21.01 -35.58 0.34
C GLY A 15 -19.54 -35.97 0.40
N ALA A 16 -19.23 -37.25 0.66
CA ALA A 16 -17.85 -37.72 0.72
C ALA A 16 -17.10 -37.58 -0.62
N SER A 17 -17.76 -37.90 -1.74
CA SER A 17 -17.15 -37.73 -3.07
C SER A 17 -16.92 -36.26 -3.41
N LEU A 18 -17.84 -35.37 -3.01
CA LEU A 18 -17.73 -33.94 -3.23
C LEU A 18 -16.56 -33.34 -2.42
N THR A 19 -16.38 -33.79 -1.18
CA THR A 19 -15.24 -33.41 -0.34
C THR A 19 -13.91 -33.80 -0.97
N HIS A 20 -13.75 -35.04 -1.43
CA HIS A 20 -12.50 -35.50 -2.06
C HIS A 20 -12.25 -34.81 -3.41
N ALA A 21 -13.30 -34.57 -4.20
CA ALA A 21 -13.19 -33.81 -5.45
C ALA A 21 -12.76 -32.36 -5.19
N GLY A 22 -13.33 -31.71 -4.17
CA GLY A 22 -12.93 -30.36 -3.74
C GLY A 22 -11.49 -30.30 -3.26
N PHE A 23 -11.06 -31.28 -2.46
CA PHE A 23 -9.68 -31.41 -2.01
C PHE A 23 -8.69 -31.60 -3.17
N ALA A 24 -9.00 -32.52 -4.10
CA ALA A 24 -8.16 -32.75 -5.28
C ALA A 24 -8.04 -31.48 -6.14
N LEU A 25 -9.18 -30.81 -6.39
CA LEU A 25 -9.20 -29.56 -7.13
C LEU A 25 -8.40 -28.46 -6.42
N MET A 26 -8.53 -28.33 -5.10
CA MET A 26 -7.78 -27.36 -4.31
C MET A 26 -6.27 -27.58 -4.46
N LEU A 27 -5.79 -28.82 -4.34
CA LEU A 27 -4.38 -29.15 -4.53
C LEU A 27 -3.90 -28.85 -5.95
N THR A 28 -4.68 -29.23 -6.97
CA THR A 28 -4.36 -28.90 -8.37
C THR A 28 -4.31 -27.39 -8.57
N GLY A 29 -5.26 -26.65 -8.01
CA GLY A 29 -5.30 -25.19 -8.04
C GLY A 29 -4.07 -24.56 -7.38
N MET A 30 -3.63 -25.09 -6.23
CA MET A 30 -2.44 -24.61 -5.53
C MET A 30 -1.17 -24.80 -6.38
N ILE A 31 -1.03 -25.97 -7.02
CA ILE A 31 0.11 -26.27 -7.90
C ILE A 31 0.10 -25.36 -9.13
N ILE A 32 -1.04 -25.24 -9.81
CA ILE A 32 -1.17 -24.40 -11.02
C ILE A 32 -0.90 -22.93 -10.66
N SER A 33 -1.50 -22.42 -9.59
CA SER A 33 -1.36 -21.02 -9.20
C SER A 33 0.07 -20.70 -8.72
N SER A 34 0.65 -21.56 -7.87
CA SER A 34 2.02 -21.37 -7.40
C SER A 34 3.06 -21.54 -8.51
N GLY A 35 2.83 -22.45 -9.45
CA GLY A 35 3.74 -22.70 -10.58
C GLY A 35 3.75 -21.59 -11.63
N ASN A 36 2.66 -20.82 -11.72
CA ASN A 36 2.53 -19.66 -12.60
C ASN A 36 2.64 -18.32 -11.84
N LYS A 37 3.10 -18.34 -10.59
CA LYS A 37 3.27 -17.12 -9.78
C LYS A 37 4.29 -16.19 -10.44
N GLU A 38 3.96 -14.91 -10.53
CA GLU A 38 4.84 -13.89 -11.07
C GLU A 38 5.31 -12.94 -9.95
N VAL A 39 6.60 -12.60 -9.93
CA VAL A 39 7.12 -11.52 -9.07
C VAL A 39 7.01 -10.20 -9.82
N ILE A 40 6.31 -9.23 -9.25
CA ILE A 40 6.07 -7.94 -9.93
C ILE A 40 6.87 -6.78 -9.33
N SER A 41 7.45 -6.98 -8.14
CA SER A 41 8.44 -6.08 -7.53
C SER A 41 9.85 -6.39 -8.02
N SER A 42 10.66 -5.35 -8.19
CA SER A 42 12.07 -5.50 -8.57
C SER A 42 12.88 -4.30 -8.13
N SER A 43 14.07 -4.55 -7.55
CA SER A 43 14.95 -3.48 -7.10
C SER A 43 15.61 -2.75 -8.27
N LEU A 44 15.60 -3.33 -9.47
CA LEU A 44 16.15 -2.74 -10.68
C LEU A 44 15.42 -1.48 -11.12
N VAL A 45 14.19 -1.24 -10.63
CA VAL A 45 13.40 -0.05 -10.96
C VAL A 45 14.07 1.22 -10.44
N ASN A 46 14.62 1.20 -9.23
CA ASN A 46 15.26 2.36 -8.62
C ASN A 46 16.69 2.10 -8.11
N GLY A 47 17.19 0.87 -8.26
CA GLY A 47 18.53 0.47 -7.85
C GLY A 47 18.72 0.33 -6.34
N ILE A 48 17.68 0.51 -5.52
CA ILE A 48 17.78 0.49 -4.07
C ILE A 48 17.58 -0.94 -3.55
N THR A 49 18.68 -1.64 -3.33
CA THR A 49 18.71 -2.98 -2.72
C THR A 49 19.03 -2.89 -1.24
N LEU A 50 18.05 -3.21 -0.40
CA LEU A 50 18.24 -3.34 1.04
C LEU A 50 18.31 -4.83 1.42
N PRO A 51 19.14 -5.20 2.41
CA PRO A 51 19.15 -6.56 2.91
C PRO A 51 17.77 -6.89 3.46
N ALA A 52 17.24 -8.06 3.10
CA ALA A 52 15.96 -8.51 3.65
C ALA A 52 16.06 -8.61 5.18
N SER A 53 15.20 -7.89 5.89
CA SER A 53 15.14 -7.92 7.38
C SER A 53 14.26 -9.05 7.90
N GLY A 54 13.66 -9.84 7.00
CA GLY A 54 12.73 -10.92 7.33
C GLY A 54 12.84 -12.10 6.37
N LYS A 55 12.11 -13.16 6.69
CA LYS A 55 11.89 -14.31 5.82
C LYS A 55 10.66 -14.05 4.96
N ASP A 56 10.67 -14.54 3.73
CA ASP A 56 9.48 -14.56 2.90
C ASP A 56 8.36 -15.30 3.66
N PRO A 57 7.20 -14.67 3.90
CA PRO A 57 6.13 -15.23 4.72
C PRO A 57 5.54 -16.51 4.11
N MET A 58 5.65 -16.69 2.80
CA MET A 58 5.14 -17.83 2.04
C MET A 58 6.15 -18.99 2.02
N THR A 59 7.42 -18.71 1.68
CA THR A 59 8.43 -19.78 1.52
C THR A 59 9.21 -20.09 2.81
N LYS A 60 9.16 -19.19 3.80
CA LYS A 60 9.99 -19.20 5.02
C LYS A 60 11.51 -19.21 4.76
N GLN A 61 11.92 -18.92 3.53
CA GLN A 61 13.32 -18.78 3.14
C GLN A 61 13.77 -17.32 3.27
N THR A 62 15.10 -17.10 3.23
CA THR A 62 15.66 -15.76 3.11
C THR A 62 15.18 -15.14 1.81
N ASP A 63 14.65 -13.93 1.90
CA ASP A 63 14.11 -13.24 0.74
C ASP A 63 15.22 -12.75 -0.20
N ASN A 64 14.96 -12.75 -1.51
CA ASN A 64 15.88 -12.27 -2.53
C ASN A 64 15.75 -10.74 -2.67
N PRO A 65 16.76 -9.95 -2.27
CA PRO A 65 16.67 -8.48 -2.34
C PRO A 65 16.45 -7.91 -3.75
N LEU A 66 16.79 -8.67 -4.80
CA LEU A 66 16.59 -8.22 -6.19
C LEU A 66 15.13 -8.25 -6.63
N GLU A 67 14.32 -9.07 -5.97
CA GLU A 67 12.88 -9.22 -6.20
C GLU A 67 12.06 -8.21 -5.38
N ASN A 68 12.73 -7.34 -4.62
CA ASN A 68 12.09 -6.40 -3.70
C ASN A 68 12.13 -4.99 -4.26
N LEU A 69 11.10 -4.20 -4.02
CA LEU A 69 11.03 -2.81 -4.44
C LEU A 69 11.01 -1.89 -3.21
N THR A 70 11.97 -0.98 -3.12
CA THR A 70 11.97 0.07 -2.09
C THR A 70 11.11 1.23 -2.53
N LEU A 71 10.11 1.60 -1.73
CA LEU A 71 9.17 2.68 -1.96
C LEU A 71 9.49 3.83 -1.02
N ILE A 72 9.74 5.01 -1.59
CA ILE A 72 9.86 6.26 -0.84
C ILE A 72 8.46 6.81 -0.60
N ARG A 73 8.20 7.30 0.61
CA ARG A 73 6.90 7.86 0.97
C ARG A 73 6.47 8.96 -0.01
N GLN A 74 5.21 8.92 -0.44
CA GLN A 74 4.60 9.84 -1.39
C GLN A 74 5.29 9.93 -2.77
N VAL A 75 6.18 8.99 -3.11
CA VAL A 75 6.82 8.94 -4.43
C VAL A 75 6.23 7.78 -5.25
N PRO A 76 5.45 8.06 -6.31
CA PRO A 76 4.93 7.03 -7.20
C PRO A 76 6.06 6.27 -7.89
N THR A 77 6.08 4.95 -7.72
CA THR A 77 7.15 4.09 -8.23
C THR A 77 6.57 2.97 -9.08
N ARG A 78 7.15 2.72 -10.26
CA ARG A 78 6.67 1.68 -11.16
C ARG A 78 6.89 0.27 -10.58
N MET A 79 5.87 -0.57 -10.60
CA MET A 79 5.91 -1.98 -10.22
C MET A 79 5.21 -2.82 -11.30
N SER A 80 5.98 -3.31 -12.26
CA SER A 80 5.46 -4.02 -13.44
C SER A 80 4.41 -3.16 -14.20
N ASN A 81 3.14 -3.58 -14.18
CA ASN A 81 2.00 -2.91 -14.81
C ASN A 81 1.32 -1.88 -13.90
N TYR A 82 1.78 -1.73 -12.66
CA TYR A 82 1.21 -0.81 -11.67
C TYR A 82 2.19 0.34 -11.39
N GLU A 83 1.63 1.44 -10.91
CA GLU A 83 2.34 2.49 -10.19
C GLU A 83 1.96 2.37 -8.72
N VAL A 84 2.95 2.26 -7.85
CA VAL A 84 2.76 2.00 -6.43
C VAL A 84 3.31 3.16 -5.63
N THR A 85 2.48 3.69 -4.74
CA THR A 85 2.85 4.81 -3.86
C THR A 85 2.70 4.40 -2.41
N TYR A 86 3.78 4.49 -1.63
CA TYR A 86 3.72 4.36 -0.19
C TYR A 86 3.15 5.66 0.41
N LEU A 87 1.91 5.63 0.89
CA LEU A 87 1.22 6.83 1.35
C LEU A 87 1.64 7.24 2.76
N LYS A 88 1.47 6.32 3.71
CA LYS A 88 1.74 6.54 5.13
C LYS A 88 1.74 5.23 5.88
N ASP A 89 2.38 5.22 7.04
CA ASP A 89 2.23 4.18 8.05
C ASP A 89 1.24 4.60 9.16
N SER A 90 0.80 3.62 9.95
CA SER A 90 0.06 3.83 11.19
C SER A 90 0.38 2.74 12.20
N ALA A 91 0.49 3.10 13.47
CA ALA A 91 0.64 2.13 14.55
C ALA A 91 -0.64 1.29 14.72
N GLY A 92 -0.47 -0.01 14.99
CA GLY A 92 -1.55 -0.88 15.43
C GLY A 92 -1.85 -0.72 16.92
N HIS A 93 -2.94 -1.34 17.37
CA HIS A 93 -3.29 -1.37 18.79
C HIS A 93 -2.28 -2.20 19.60
N GLU A 94 -1.68 -3.20 18.96
CA GLU A 94 -0.66 -4.05 19.55
C GLU A 94 0.73 -3.43 19.48
N LYS A 95 1.50 -3.59 20.56
CA LYS A 95 2.86 -3.04 20.66
C LYS A 95 3.75 -3.58 19.54
N GLY A 96 4.36 -2.65 18.79
CA GLY A 96 5.30 -2.97 17.72
C GLY A 96 4.65 -3.37 16.39
N ARG A 97 3.31 -3.35 16.30
CA ARG A 97 2.59 -3.54 15.03
C ARG A 97 2.52 -2.22 14.26
N LYS A 98 2.86 -2.24 12.98
CA LYS A 98 2.70 -1.10 12.05
C LYS A 98 2.02 -1.54 10.78
N PHE A 99 1.11 -0.73 10.28
CA PHE A 99 0.43 -0.89 9.00
C PHE A 99 0.99 0.08 7.97
N TYR A 100 1.13 -0.34 6.72
CA TYR A 100 1.67 0.49 5.63
C TYR A 100 0.63 0.60 4.52
N LYS A 101 0.15 1.82 4.24
CA LYS A 101 -0.81 2.05 3.15
C LYS A 101 -0.09 2.19 1.82
N LEU A 102 -0.33 1.25 0.91
CA LEU A 102 0.23 1.19 -0.42
C LEU A 102 -0.88 1.39 -1.46
N GLN A 103 -0.82 2.49 -2.20
CA GLN A 103 -1.74 2.76 -3.30
C GLN A 103 -1.22 2.10 -4.58
N PHE A 104 -2.04 1.29 -5.25
CA PHE A 104 -1.74 0.67 -6.53
C PHE A 104 -2.66 1.26 -7.60
N ASP A 105 -2.05 1.85 -8.63
CA ASP A 105 -2.76 2.39 -9.79
C ASP A 105 -2.26 1.74 -11.08
N ARG A 106 -3.17 1.16 -11.85
CA ARG A 106 -2.87 0.57 -13.17
C ARG A 106 -3.24 1.55 -14.27
N LYS A 107 -2.23 2.09 -14.95
CA LYS A 107 -2.44 2.95 -16.12
C LYS A 107 -2.92 2.13 -17.32
N GLU A 108 -3.88 2.67 -18.04
CA GLU A 108 -4.39 2.06 -19.27
C GLU A 108 -3.33 2.16 -20.39
N LYS A 109 -3.28 1.16 -21.28
CA LYS A 109 -2.33 1.20 -22.40
C LYS A 109 -2.73 2.29 -23.39
N GLY A 110 -1.96 3.38 -23.42
CA GLY A 110 -2.13 4.46 -24.41
C GLY A 110 -3.05 5.60 -23.98
N SER A 111 -3.51 5.63 -22.73
CA SER A 111 -4.26 6.76 -22.15
C SER A 111 -3.67 7.17 -20.79
N ALA A 112 -3.93 8.40 -20.35
CA ALA A 112 -3.60 8.86 -19.00
C ALA A 112 -4.61 8.37 -17.94
N GLY A 113 -5.60 7.55 -18.34
CA GLY A 113 -6.64 7.03 -17.46
C GLY A 113 -6.14 5.91 -16.55
N ILE A 114 -6.67 5.88 -15.33
CA ILE A 114 -6.46 4.80 -14.36
C ILE A 114 -7.53 3.74 -14.62
N SER A 115 -7.12 2.54 -15.02
CA SER A 115 -8.02 1.41 -15.30
C SER A 115 -8.42 0.63 -14.04
N GLU A 116 -7.57 0.67 -13.01
CA GLU A 116 -7.72 -0.08 -11.77
C GLU A 116 -6.95 0.64 -10.67
N SER A 117 -7.61 0.84 -9.52
CA SER A 117 -7.06 1.57 -8.38
C SER A 117 -7.48 0.87 -7.09
N PHE A 118 -6.53 0.54 -6.23
CA PHE A 118 -6.81 -0.10 -4.94
C PHE A 118 -5.70 0.19 -3.93
N VAL A 119 -6.02 0.02 -2.65
CA VAL A 119 -5.05 0.15 -1.54
C VAL A 119 -4.82 -1.22 -0.93
N LEU A 120 -3.56 -1.56 -0.68
CA LEU A 120 -3.16 -2.64 0.21
C LEU A 120 -2.58 -2.06 1.50
N GLN A 121 -2.86 -2.71 2.62
CA GLN A 121 -2.42 -2.32 3.95
C GLN A 121 -1.73 -3.49 4.69
N PRO A 122 -0.60 -4.02 4.17
CA PRO A 122 0.16 -5.03 4.88
C PRO A 122 0.68 -4.49 6.22
N ASP A 123 0.92 -5.40 7.16
CA ASP A 123 1.41 -5.05 8.48
C ASP A 123 2.69 -5.79 8.86
N VAL A 124 3.45 -5.20 9.78
CA VAL A 124 4.65 -5.81 10.34
C VAL A 124 4.62 -5.73 11.85
N TYR A 125 5.08 -6.78 12.48
CA TYR A 125 5.48 -6.78 13.88
C TYR A 125 6.99 -6.59 13.97
N MET A 126 7.40 -5.40 14.42
CA MET A 126 8.79 -5.06 14.70
C MET A 126 9.26 -5.77 15.98
N MET A 127 10.33 -6.54 15.88
CA MET A 127 10.95 -7.23 17.01
C MET A 127 12.24 -6.52 17.47
N LYS A 128 13.03 -7.17 18.33
CA LYS A 128 14.37 -6.71 18.68
C LYS A 128 15.32 -6.89 17.49
N ASP A 129 16.41 -6.11 17.48
CA ASP A 129 17.53 -6.27 16.55
C ASP A 129 17.18 -6.16 15.05
N ASN A 130 16.28 -5.24 14.69
CA ASN A 130 15.78 -5.02 13.32
C ASN A 130 15.18 -6.26 12.63
N ASN A 131 14.81 -7.27 13.43
CA ASN A 131 14.02 -8.40 12.96
C ASN A 131 12.53 -8.00 12.93
N MET A 132 11.79 -8.53 11.97
CA MET A 132 10.36 -8.27 11.85
C MET A 132 9.62 -9.50 11.32
N SER A 133 8.35 -9.62 11.72
CA SER A 133 7.41 -10.55 11.10
C SER A 133 6.45 -9.76 10.24
N SER A 134 6.42 -10.03 8.93
CA SER A 134 5.48 -9.37 8.03
C SER A 134 4.24 -10.24 7.82
N ASN A 135 3.09 -9.57 7.91
CA ASN A 135 1.81 -10.08 7.51
C ASN A 135 1.44 -9.44 6.17
N PRO A 136 1.20 -10.26 5.13
CA PRO A 136 0.83 -9.78 3.82
C PRO A 136 -0.59 -9.22 3.81
N ASP A 137 -0.87 -8.40 2.81
CA ASP A 137 -2.23 -8.07 2.39
C ASP A 137 -2.42 -8.46 0.91
N THR A 138 -3.65 -8.80 0.53
CA THR A 138 -3.96 -9.35 -0.80
C THR A 138 -5.15 -8.65 -1.43
N LYS A 139 -5.00 -8.25 -2.69
CA LYS A 139 -6.13 -7.84 -3.51
C LYS A 139 -6.59 -9.02 -4.34
N THR A 140 -7.78 -9.54 -4.03
CA THR A 140 -8.38 -10.66 -4.74
C THR A 140 -9.08 -10.21 -6.02
N TYR A 141 -8.88 -10.97 -7.10
CA TYR A 141 -9.68 -10.88 -8.33
C TYR A 141 -10.20 -12.26 -8.73
N LEU A 142 -11.16 -12.28 -9.65
CA LEU A 142 -11.69 -13.54 -10.18
C LEU A 142 -10.63 -14.40 -10.87
N ASN A 143 -9.61 -13.79 -11.49
CA ASN A 143 -8.60 -14.52 -12.27
C ASN A 143 -7.18 -14.50 -11.68
N ARG A 144 -6.90 -13.64 -10.70
CA ARG A 144 -5.58 -13.45 -10.12
C ARG A 144 -5.68 -12.83 -8.73
N ASP A 145 -4.72 -13.10 -7.86
CA ASP A 145 -4.57 -12.38 -6.60
C ASP A 145 -3.26 -11.59 -6.61
N ILE A 146 -3.27 -10.38 -6.08
CA ILE A 146 -2.08 -9.54 -5.91
C ILE A 146 -1.72 -9.56 -4.43
N PHE A 147 -0.69 -10.32 -4.09
CA PHE A 147 -0.21 -10.50 -2.73
C PHE A 147 0.98 -9.58 -2.49
N THR A 148 0.94 -8.75 -1.45
CA THR A 148 2.03 -7.82 -1.12
C THR A 148 2.39 -7.91 0.36
N TYR A 149 3.68 -7.93 0.67
CA TYR A 149 4.19 -7.87 2.04
C TYR A 149 5.39 -6.95 2.15
N ILE A 150 5.72 -6.58 3.39
CA ILE A 150 6.86 -5.72 3.71
C ILE A 150 8.09 -6.59 3.95
N SER A 151 9.11 -6.49 3.10
CA SER A 151 10.35 -7.25 3.20
C SER A 151 11.46 -6.52 3.97
N TYR A 152 11.34 -5.19 4.08
CA TYR A 152 12.13 -4.38 5.00
C TYR A 152 11.35 -3.14 5.43
N ALA A 153 11.43 -2.79 6.71
CA ALA A 153 10.94 -1.52 7.24
C ALA A 153 11.92 -0.98 8.28
N LEU A 154 12.05 0.35 8.33
CA LEU A 154 12.83 1.00 9.36
C LEU A 154 12.09 0.90 10.70
N LYS A 155 12.80 0.42 11.72
CA LYS A 155 12.41 0.65 13.11
C LYS A 155 12.61 2.13 13.39
N ASP A 156 11.66 2.76 14.09
CA ASP A 156 11.75 4.16 14.49
C ASP A 156 13.09 4.39 15.19
N LYS A 157 14.02 5.02 14.47
CA LYS A 157 15.25 5.51 15.04
C LYS A 157 14.92 6.90 15.53
N ASN A 158 14.82 7.06 16.85
CA ASN A 158 14.86 8.37 17.50
C ASN A 158 16.27 8.96 17.35
N VAL A 159 16.73 9.17 16.12
CA VAL A 159 17.90 9.98 15.87
C VAL A 159 17.35 11.40 15.90
N GLU A 160 17.75 12.17 16.90
CA GLU A 160 17.44 13.60 16.93
C GLU A 160 17.98 14.23 15.66
N ASP A 161 17.08 14.77 14.84
CA ASP A 161 17.45 15.51 13.65
C ASP A 161 17.95 16.88 14.09
N THR A 162 19.26 17.09 13.99
CA THR A 162 19.90 18.36 14.34
C THR A 162 19.91 19.36 13.19
N SER A 163 19.35 19.00 12.02
CA SER A 163 19.26 19.92 10.90
C SER A 163 18.35 21.11 11.23
N THR A 164 18.73 22.29 10.77
CA THR A 164 17.99 23.53 11.00
C THR A 164 17.52 24.12 9.68
N PHE A 165 16.45 24.91 9.73
CA PHE A 165 15.97 25.63 8.54
C PHE A 165 16.92 26.76 8.18
N GLN A 166 17.44 26.73 6.96
CA GLN A 166 18.14 27.84 6.35
C GLN A 166 17.10 28.75 5.70
N VAL A 167 16.94 29.95 6.24
CA VAL A 167 15.94 30.92 5.76
C VAL A 167 16.56 31.78 4.67
N THR A 168 15.93 31.78 3.51
CA THR A 168 16.28 32.67 2.39
C THR A 168 15.16 33.69 2.19
N GLU A 169 15.54 34.96 2.04
CA GLU A 169 14.61 36.02 1.65
C GLU A 169 14.64 36.19 0.13
N MET A 170 13.48 36.21 -0.50
CA MET A 170 13.37 36.30 -1.95
C MET A 170 12.07 36.96 -2.41
N HIS A 171 12.06 37.52 -3.60
CA HIS A 171 10.82 38.01 -4.24
C HIS A 171 10.13 36.89 -5.02
N ILE A 172 8.87 37.14 -5.37
CA ILE A 172 8.14 36.25 -6.26
C ILE A 172 8.82 36.24 -7.63
N GLY A 173 9.13 35.06 -8.15
CA GLY A 173 9.86 34.82 -9.39
C GLY A 173 11.37 34.61 -9.19
N ASP A 174 11.92 34.92 -8.01
CA ASP A 174 13.33 34.73 -7.73
C ASP A 174 13.70 33.24 -7.62
N THR A 175 14.99 32.97 -7.82
CA THR A 175 15.58 31.64 -7.68
C THR A 175 16.62 31.65 -6.56
N ALA A 176 16.59 30.63 -5.71
CA ALA A 176 17.56 30.40 -4.65
C ALA A 176 18.13 28.97 -4.73
N PHE A 177 19.25 28.73 -4.07
CA PHE A 177 19.95 27.45 -4.12
C PHE A 177 19.82 26.69 -2.80
N TYR A 178 19.81 25.37 -2.91
CA TYR A 178 19.95 24.43 -1.80
C TYR A 178 21.02 23.38 -2.18
N GLY A 179 21.42 22.52 -1.26
CA GLY A 179 22.51 21.58 -1.43
C GLY A 179 22.42 20.75 -2.71
N ASN A 180 21.22 20.23 -3.02
CA ASN A 180 20.98 19.34 -4.17
C ASN A 180 20.28 20.00 -5.37
N GLY A 181 20.22 21.33 -5.44
CA GLY A 181 19.64 22.01 -6.59
C GLY A 181 19.30 23.48 -6.38
N GLN A 182 18.24 23.92 -7.04
CA GLN A 182 17.70 25.27 -6.90
C GLN A 182 16.19 25.22 -6.72
N PHE A 183 15.61 26.27 -6.15
CA PHE A 183 14.16 26.40 -6.02
C PHE A 183 13.72 27.80 -6.46
N VAL A 184 12.52 27.85 -7.02
CA VAL A 184 11.89 29.07 -7.53
C VAL A 184 10.63 29.33 -6.74
N LEU A 185 10.47 30.56 -6.24
CA LEU A 185 9.22 31.00 -5.64
C LEU A 185 8.28 31.44 -6.75
N ASN A 186 7.29 30.63 -7.09
CA ASN A 186 6.40 30.92 -8.21
C ASN A 186 5.40 32.03 -7.88
N LYS A 187 4.76 31.95 -6.70
CA LYS A 187 3.74 32.88 -6.24
C LYS A 187 3.45 32.68 -4.75
N VAL A 188 2.81 33.68 -4.15
CA VAL A 188 2.18 33.59 -2.84
C VAL A 188 0.67 33.76 -3.02
N VAL A 189 -0.12 32.83 -2.47
CA VAL A 189 -1.57 32.79 -2.57
C VAL A 189 -2.17 33.06 -1.20
N ARG A 190 -3.02 34.08 -1.10
CA ARG A 190 -3.81 34.35 0.10
C ARG A 190 -5.01 33.40 0.15
N ASN A 191 -5.26 32.81 1.32
CA ASN A 191 -6.38 31.93 1.64
C ASN A 191 -6.64 30.89 0.54
N PRO A 192 -5.69 29.94 0.32
CA PRO A 192 -5.78 29.01 -0.79
C PRO A 192 -7.01 28.10 -0.67
N ARG A 193 -7.66 27.87 -1.81
CA ARG A 193 -8.71 26.87 -1.98
C ARG A 193 -8.25 25.86 -3.02
N ASN A 194 -7.63 24.78 -2.57
CA ASN A 194 -7.09 23.70 -3.39
C ASN A 194 -7.40 22.33 -2.76
N GLN A 195 -6.82 21.25 -3.30
CA GLN A 195 -7.06 19.90 -2.77
C GLN A 195 -6.58 19.70 -1.33
N ARG A 196 -5.57 20.46 -0.89
CA ARG A 196 -4.94 20.34 0.43
C ARG A 196 -5.50 21.33 1.45
N PHE A 197 -5.92 22.51 1.01
CA PHE A 197 -6.33 23.62 1.86
C PHE A 197 -7.68 24.19 1.40
N GLN A 198 -8.58 24.48 2.35
CA GLN A 198 -9.89 25.07 2.10
C GLN A 198 -10.15 26.24 3.03
N TYR A 199 -9.44 27.35 2.81
CA TYR A 199 -9.64 28.58 3.59
C TYR A 199 -10.77 29.45 3.01
N GLN A 200 -11.38 30.25 3.89
CA GLN A 200 -12.38 31.26 3.56
C GLN A 200 -11.72 32.63 3.36
N GLU A 201 -12.47 33.61 2.86
CA GLU A 201 -11.91 34.95 2.54
C GLU A 201 -11.56 35.78 3.78
N ASP A 202 -12.20 35.47 4.91
CA ASP A 202 -12.01 36.08 6.22
C ASP A 202 -10.82 35.50 6.99
N ASP A 203 -10.31 34.33 6.58
CA ASP A 203 -9.11 33.74 7.18
C ASP A 203 -7.85 34.59 6.91
N ALA A 204 -6.82 34.34 7.71
CA ALA A 204 -5.50 34.96 7.56
C ALA A 204 -4.45 33.88 7.25
N ALA A 205 -4.47 33.34 6.03
CA ALA A 205 -3.52 32.33 5.57
C ALA A 205 -2.78 32.77 4.31
N LEU A 206 -1.49 32.47 4.24
CA LEU A 206 -0.64 32.69 3.07
C LEU A 206 0.08 31.39 2.72
N MET A 207 -0.04 30.96 1.46
CA MET A 207 0.61 29.77 0.93
C MET A 207 1.65 30.17 -0.10
N ALA A 208 2.86 29.62 -0.01
CA ALA A 208 3.89 29.79 -1.02
C ALA A 208 3.85 28.63 -2.01
N ASP A 209 3.79 28.91 -3.30
CA ASP A 209 3.96 27.93 -4.38
C ASP A 209 5.41 27.91 -4.81
N ILE A 210 6.11 26.80 -4.53
CA ILE A 210 7.55 26.68 -4.74
C ILE A 210 7.81 25.49 -5.65
N THR A 211 8.69 25.66 -6.62
CA THR A 211 9.21 24.57 -7.47
C THR A 211 10.68 24.33 -7.17
N PHE A 212 10.98 23.13 -6.67
CA PHE A 212 12.33 22.62 -6.51
C PHE A 212 12.79 21.95 -7.80
N ILE A 213 14.01 22.23 -8.21
CA ILE A 213 14.67 21.69 -9.38
C ILE A 213 15.96 21.05 -8.90
N SER A 214 16.02 19.72 -8.92
CA SER A 214 17.21 18.97 -8.52
C SER A 214 18.28 18.97 -9.61
N ARG A 215 19.50 18.53 -9.27
CA ARG A 215 20.64 18.46 -10.20
C ARG A 215 20.40 17.62 -11.46
N ASP A 216 19.50 16.65 -11.40
CA ASP A 216 19.05 15.82 -12.52
C ASP A 216 17.93 16.48 -13.35
N SER A 217 17.63 17.76 -13.09
CA SER A 217 16.57 18.55 -13.73
C SER A 217 15.14 18.08 -13.45
N MET A 218 14.94 17.15 -12.51
CA MET A 218 13.61 16.77 -12.04
C MET A 218 12.98 17.92 -11.25
N ARG A 219 11.68 18.09 -11.41
CA ARG A 219 10.91 19.18 -10.78
C ARG A 219 9.97 18.63 -9.73
N TYR A 220 9.96 19.25 -8.57
CA TYR A 220 9.09 18.91 -7.45
C TYR A 220 8.40 20.17 -6.93
N HIS A 221 7.16 20.01 -6.48
CA HIS A 221 6.36 21.12 -5.96
C HIS A 221 6.24 21.04 -4.45
N ALA A 222 6.28 22.20 -3.79
CA ALA A 222 5.99 22.33 -2.37
C ALA A 222 5.03 23.50 -2.15
N LEU A 223 4.08 23.30 -1.23
CA LEU A 223 3.02 24.23 -0.88
C LEU A 223 2.99 24.51 0.64
N PRO A 224 4.08 25.01 1.25
CA PRO A 224 4.07 25.38 2.66
C PRO A 224 3.15 26.59 2.89
N LEU A 225 2.59 26.66 4.08
CA LEU A 225 1.59 27.64 4.45
C LEU A 225 1.90 28.24 5.83
N VAL A 226 1.57 29.51 5.99
CA VAL A 226 1.55 30.20 7.27
C VAL A 226 0.16 30.78 7.49
N GLU A 227 -0.39 30.56 8.68
CA GLU A 227 -1.69 31.10 9.08
C GLU A 227 -1.59 31.84 10.41
N VAL A 228 -2.49 32.79 10.61
CA VAL A 228 -2.65 33.51 11.87
C VAL A 228 -4.05 33.22 12.39
N ASP A 229 -4.11 32.60 13.57
CA ASP A 229 -5.36 32.30 14.26
C ASP A 229 -5.43 33.00 15.63
N SER A 230 -6.41 32.63 16.45
CA SER A 230 -6.59 33.20 17.80
C SER A 230 -5.44 32.88 18.78
N PHE A 231 -4.63 31.87 18.48
CA PHE A 231 -3.53 31.41 19.31
C PHE A 231 -2.16 31.90 18.82
N GLY A 232 -2.10 32.49 17.63
CA GLY A 232 -0.94 33.18 17.11
C GLY A 232 -0.60 32.76 15.69
N LEU A 233 0.69 32.75 15.38
CA LEU A 233 1.20 32.40 14.06
C LEU A 233 1.52 30.90 14.01
N HIS A 234 0.85 30.18 13.11
CA HIS A 234 1.00 28.74 12.92
C HIS A 234 1.59 28.45 11.54
N HIS A 235 2.55 27.52 11.48
CA HIS A 235 3.22 27.11 10.26
C HIS A 235 2.80 25.69 9.87
N VAL A 236 2.37 25.53 8.63
CA VAL A 236 2.14 24.22 8.01
C VAL A 236 3.27 23.97 7.03
N ASP A 237 4.23 23.16 7.46
CA ASP A 237 5.37 22.78 6.63
C ASP A 237 4.95 21.82 5.51
N ASP A 238 5.77 21.78 4.48
CA ASP A 238 5.67 20.80 3.42
C ASP A 238 6.95 19.97 3.28
N THR A 239 6.83 18.75 2.75
CA THR A 239 7.95 17.83 2.57
C THR A 239 8.05 17.36 1.13
N VAL A 240 9.19 17.60 0.50
CA VAL A 240 9.54 17.02 -0.79
C VAL A 240 10.29 15.71 -0.54
N TYR A 241 9.54 14.62 -0.36
CA TYR A 241 10.09 13.32 0.01
C TYR A 241 11.16 12.80 -0.95
N ALA A 242 11.00 13.03 -2.26
CA ALA A 242 11.97 12.61 -3.28
C ALA A 242 13.36 13.26 -3.13
N GLN A 243 13.43 14.42 -2.47
CA GLN A 243 14.67 15.19 -2.25
C GLN A 243 15.05 15.29 -0.77
N ASN A 244 14.29 14.66 0.13
CA ASN A 244 14.44 14.75 1.59
C ASN A 244 14.43 16.19 2.13
N LEU A 245 13.59 17.05 1.55
CA LEU A 245 13.51 18.47 1.90
C LEU A 245 12.28 18.75 2.75
N PHE A 246 12.48 19.51 3.81
CA PHE A 246 11.40 20.14 4.55
C PHE A 246 11.39 21.63 4.24
N VAL A 247 10.21 22.14 3.91
CA VAL A 247 10.02 23.50 3.43
C VAL A 247 9.05 24.19 4.36
N ARG A 248 9.46 25.33 4.88
CA ARG A 248 8.65 26.17 5.77
C ARG A 248 8.46 27.53 5.15
N PHE A 249 7.24 28.02 5.16
CA PHE A 249 6.98 29.43 4.89
C PHE A 249 7.05 30.19 6.22
N THR A 250 8.17 30.89 6.45
CA THR A 250 8.42 31.62 7.70
C THR A 250 7.60 32.90 7.80
N GLY A 251 7.24 33.49 6.66
CA GLY A 251 6.42 34.70 6.57
C GLY A 251 7.04 35.74 5.64
N ILE A 252 6.57 36.98 5.73
CA ILE A 252 7.04 38.09 4.92
C ILE A 252 7.93 38.99 5.82
N SER A 253 9.00 39.57 5.27
CA SER A 253 9.84 40.55 5.97
C SER A 253 9.28 41.98 5.82
N ASP A 254 9.81 42.92 6.59
CA ASP A 254 9.37 44.32 6.55
C ASP A 254 9.57 44.95 5.15
N ASP A 255 10.55 44.46 4.40
CA ASP A 255 10.85 44.86 3.01
C ASP A 255 9.97 44.16 1.96
N GLN A 256 8.85 43.54 2.37
CA GLN A 256 7.95 42.74 1.52
C GLN A 256 8.60 41.52 0.85
N LYS A 257 9.74 41.04 1.34
CA LYS A 257 10.38 39.81 0.83
C LYS A 257 9.79 38.59 1.50
N VAL A 258 9.66 37.51 0.74
CA VAL A 258 9.13 36.24 1.23
C VAL A 258 10.27 35.44 1.85
N ARG A 259 10.08 34.99 3.10
CA ARG A 259 11.06 34.18 3.85
C ARG A 259 10.71 32.71 3.76
N ILE A 260 11.51 31.96 3.01
CA ILE A 260 11.35 30.52 2.85
C ILE A 260 12.48 29.82 3.62
N GLY A 261 12.11 28.96 4.56
CA GLY A 261 13.02 28.05 5.25
C GLY A 261 13.13 26.74 4.50
N VAL A 262 14.34 26.35 4.13
CA VAL A 262 14.62 25.00 3.59
C VAL A 262 15.51 24.26 4.57
N ARG A 263 15.13 23.02 4.88
CA ARG A 263 15.90 22.12 5.73
C ARG A 263 16.16 20.81 4.99
N GLU A 264 17.43 20.47 4.87
CA GLU A 264 17.92 19.23 4.30
C GLU A 264 18.34 18.33 5.45
N THR A 265 17.85 17.09 5.48
CA THR A 265 18.28 16.11 6.48
C THR A 265 19.13 15.04 5.82
N ASP A 266 20.20 14.64 6.50
CA ASP A 266 21.03 13.50 6.12
C ASP A 266 20.42 12.17 6.61
N GLN A 267 19.32 12.23 7.37
CA GLN A 267 18.63 11.04 7.82
C GLN A 267 17.99 10.28 6.66
N MET A 268 17.96 8.95 6.79
CA MET A 268 17.27 8.08 5.85
C MET A 268 15.80 8.50 5.71
N ILE A 269 15.38 8.76 4.47
CA ILE A 269 13.99 9.05 4.09
C ILE A 269 13.03 8.02 4.67
N ASP A 270 11.79 8.42 4.92
CA ASP A 270 10.71 7.47 5.23
C ASP A 270 10.46 6.59 4.00
N PHE A 271 10.92 5.34 4.07
CA PHE A 271 10.79 4.36 3.01
C PHE A 271 10.37 3.01 3.59
N VAL A 272 9.83 2.17 2.70
CA VAL A 272 9.51 0.77 2.99
C VAL A 272 9.90 -0.09 1.80
N THR A 273 10.45 -1.27 2.05
CA THR A 273 10.70 -2.24 0.97
C THR A 273 9.60 -3.28 0.96
N VAL A 274 9.04 -3.51 -0.22
CA VAL A 274 7.92 -4.41 -0.43
C VAL A 274 8.29 -5.51 -1.42
N LYS A 275 7.64 -6.65 -1.27
CA LYS A 275 7.62 -7.69 -2.28
C LYS A 275 6.20 -8.01 -2.66
N ALA A 276 5.94 -8.11 -3.95
CA ALA A 276 4.61 -8.35 -4.49
C ALA A 276 4.61 -9.47 -5.52
N TYR A 277 3.60 -10.33 -5.41
CA TYR A 277 3.36 -11.47 -6.30
C TYR A 277 1.99 -11.36 -6.96
N VAL A 278 1.90 -11.83 -8.20
CA VAL A 278 0.62 -12.13 -8.86
C VAL A 278 0.44 -13.64 -8.90
N PHE A 279 -0.67 -14.12 -8.32
CA PHE A 279 -1.07 -15.53 -8.33
C PHE A 279 -2.20 -15.74 -9.32
N PRO A 280 -1.92 -16.16 -10.56
CA PRO A 280 -2.98 -16.46 -11.54
C PRO A 280 -3.72 -17.75 -11.17
N TYR A 281 -4.96 -17.90 -11.65
CA TYR A 281 -5.78 -19.11 -11.50
C TYR A 281 -6.07 -19.55 -10.05
N ILE A 282 -5.81 -18.70 -9.06
CA ILE A 282 -6.05 -18.97 -7.65
C ILE A 282 -7.52 -19.29 -7.34
N VAL A 283 -8.45 -18.89 -8.21
CA VAL A 283 -9.88 -19.25 -8.18
C VAL A 283 -10.12 -20.77 -8.14
N LEU A 284 -9.21 -21.59 -8.68
CA LEU A 284 -9.30 -23.05 -8.58
C LEU A 284 -9.18 -23.54 -7.13
N VAL A 285 -8.31 -22.90 -6.34
CA VAL A 285 -8.16 -23.17 -4.91
C VAL A 285 -9.46 -22.85 -4.18
N TRP A 286 -10.01 -21.66 -4.43
CA TRP A 286 -11.26 -21.20 -3.84
C TRP A 286 -12.44 -22.09 -4.22
N PHE A 287 -12.56 -22.47 -5.49
CA PHE A 287 -13.61 -23.40 -5.93
C PHE A 287 -13.44 -24.77 -5.28
N GLY A 288 -12.21 -25.26 -5.12
CA GLY A 288 -11.89 -26.47 -4.37
C GLY A 288 -12.35 -26.41 -2.91
N ILE A 289 -12.08 -25.30 -2.21
CA ILE A 289 -12.51 -25.07 -0.82
C ILE A 289 -14.03 -25.05 -0.71
N ILE A 290 -14.72 -24.31 -1.60
CA ILE A 290 -16.19 -24.22 -1.61
C ILE A 290 -16.80 -25.61 -1.85
N LEU A 291 -16.28 -26.36 -2.82
CA LEU A 291 -16.75 -27.71 -3.14
C LEU A 291 -16.52 -28.67 -1.96
N MET A 292 -15.36 -28.57 -1.33
CA MET A 292 -14.99 -29.38 -0.19
C MET A 292 -15.91 -29.11 1.01
N ALA A 293 -16.13 -27.83 1.33
CA ALA A 293 -17.03 -27.39 2.41
C ALA A 293 -18.48 -27.81 2.13
N ALA A 294 -18.97 -27.66 0.90
CA ALA A 294 -20.28 -28.15 0.51
C ALA A 294 -20.41 -29.67 0.73
N GLY A 295 -19.37 -30.44 0.39
CA GLY A 295 -19.33 -31.88 0.63
C GLY A 295 -19.42 -32.25 2.12
N PHE A 296 -18.67 -31.53 2.96
CA PHE A 296 -18.73 -31.70 4.42
C PHE A 296 -20.13 -31.41 4.97
N ILE A 297 -20.77 -30.33 4.52
CA ILE A 297 -22.12 -29.97 4.97
C ILE A 297 -23.14 -31.01 4.55
N VAL A 298 -23.10 -31.49 3.30
CA VAL A 298 -23.99 -32.56 2.83
C VAL A 298 -23.83 -33.82 3.70
N SER A 299 -22.59 -34.17 4.06
CA SER A 299 -22.30 -35.29 4.96
C SER A 299 -22.87 -35.07 6.37
N LEU A 300 -22.71 -33.86 6.92
CA LEU A 300 -23.23 -33.47 8.22
C LEU A 300 -24.76 -33.52 8.27
N ILE A 301 -25.45 -32.93 7.28
CA ILE A 301 -26.92 -32.93 7.20
C ILE A 301 -27.46 -34.36 7.13
N ARG A 302 -26.82 -35.24 6.35
CA ARG A 302 -27.19 -36.64 6.28
C ARG A 302 -27.02 -37.33 7.63
N ARG A 303 -25.95 -37.04 8.36
CA ARG A 303 -25.63 -37.66 9.66
C ARG A 303 -26.51 -37.15 10.80
N SER A 304 -26.90 -35.87 10.79
CA SER A 304 -27.69 -35.24 11.85
C SER A 304 -29.19 -35.51 11.76
N GLY A 305 -29.69 -36.11 10.67
CA GLY A 305 -31.11 -36.40 10.48
C GLY A 305 -32.00 -35.16 10.32
N MET A 306 -31.39 -34.00 10.02
CA MET A 306 -32.09 -32.72 9.86
C MET A 306 -33.16 -32.76 8.76
N ARG A 307 -34.26 -32.01 8.94
CA ARG A 307 -35.30 -31.84 7.91
C ARG A 307 -34.71 -31.13 6.69
N GLY A 308 -35.13 -31.52 5.49
CA GLY A 308 -34.50 -31.07 4.22
C GLY A 308 -34.37 -29.56 4.06
N TRP A 309 -35.35 -28.79 4.56
CA TRP A 309 -35.32 -27.32 4.49
C TRP A 309 -34.29 -26.70 5.45
N GLN A 310 -34.08 -27.29 6.64
CA GLN A 310 -33.04 -26.85 7.59
C GLN A 310 -31.64 -27.12 7.04
N GLY A 311 -31.47 -28.25 6.35
CA GLY A 311 -30.23 -28.58 5.65
C GLY A 311 -29.96 -27.64 4.48
N ALA A 312 -30.98 -27.31 3.69
CA ALA A 312 -30.85 -26.36 2.59
C ALA A 312 -30.47 -24.96 3.08
N LEU A 313 -31.07 -24.49 4.18
CA LEU A 313 -30.73 -23.20 4.80
C LEU A 313 -29.30 -23.18 5.34
N LEU A 314 -28.85 -24.24 6.01
CA LEU A 314 -27.49 -24.33 6.54
C LEU A 314 -26.46 -24.35 5.39
N LEU A 315 -26.72 -25.10 4.33
CA LEU A 315 -25.86 -25.14 3.14
C LEU A 315 -25.79 -23.77 2.45
N ALA A 316 -26.94 -23.12 2.22
CA ALA A 316 -26.98 -21.79 1.65
C ALA A 316 -26.23 -20.77 2.53
N GLY A 317 -26.44 -20.79 3.86
CA GLY A 317 -25.78 -19.90 4.80
C GLY A 317 -24.26 -20.04 4.78
N VAL A 318 -23.74 -21.26 4.79
CA VAL A 318 -22.28 -21.47 4.74
C VAL A 318 -21.72 -21.14 3.34
N THR A 319 -22.41 -21.48 2.25
CA THR A 319 -21.97 -21.09 0.91
C THR A 319 -21.92 -19.57 0.76
N ILE A 320 -22.92 -18.85 1.28
CA ILE A 320 -22.93 -17.37 1.31
C ILE A 320 -21.79 -16.85 2.19
N ALA A 321 -21.56 -17.42 3.36
CA ALA A 321 -20.45 -17.01 4.24
C ALA A 321 -19.08 -17.23 3.58
N LEU A 322 -18.89 -18.34 2.87
CA LEU A 322 -17.67 -18.63 2.12
C LEU A 322 -17.48 -17.71 0.91
N LEU A 323 -18.55 -17.43 0.16
CA LEU A 323 -18.53 -16.47 -0.94
C LEU A 323 -18.27 -15.04 -0.44
N TYR A 324 -18.85 -14.68 0.71
CA TYR A 324 -18.61 -13.42 1.37
C TYR A 324 -17.14 -13.31 1.79
N MET A 325 -16.59 -14.35 2.42
CA MET A 325 -15.17 -14.39 2.79
C MET A 325 -14.28 -14.26 1.55
N PHE A 326 -14.63 -14.90 0.44
CA PHE A 326 -13.87 -14.82 -0.81
C PHE A 326 -13.90 -13.44 -1.46
N LEU A 327 -15.06 -12.77 -1.48
CA LEU A 327 -15.24 -11.50 -2.18
C LEU A 327 -14.93 -10.27 -1.33
N PHE A 328 -15.10 -10.37 -0.01
CA PHE A 328 -15.15 -9.23 0.90
C PHE A 328 -14.29 -9.38 2.16
N ALA A 329 -13.66 -10.53 2.43
CA ALA A 329 -12.64 -10.59 3.49
C ALA A 329 -11.29 -10.11 2.93
N ASN A 330 -11.23 -8.81 2.62
CA ASN A 330 -9.98 -8.06 2.47
C ASN A 330 -10.10 -6.80 3.33
#